data_AF-T1BQL8-F1
#
_entry.id   AF-T1BQL8-F1
#
_cell.length_a   1.000
_cell.length_b   1.000
_cell.length_c   1.000
_cell.angle_alpha   90.00
_cell.angle_beta   90.00
_cell.angle_gamma   90.00
#
_symmetry.space_group_name_H-M   'P 1'
#
loop_
_entity.id
_entity.type
_entity.pdbx_description
1 polymer ?
#
loop_
_entity_poly.entity_id
_entity_poly.type
_entity_poly.pdbx_seq_one_letter_code
_entity_poly.pdbx_strand_id
1 'polypeptide(L)'
;AVLLTDGYGAYAKYATQLGLTHAQCWVHSRRKFHDARGVEPERAEIALNLIGQIYRVEEDIRAAQLTGKEKQSHRLKHSKPVVESFFAWIEEQFRKQDFLP
;
A
#
# COMPACT_ATOMS: atom_id res chain seq x y z
N ALA A 1 -16.49 2.63 10.81
CA ALA A 1 -15.57 1.48 10.94
C ALA A 1 -14.82 1.29 9.62
N VAL A 2 -13.70 0.56 9.63
CA VAL A 2 -12.87 0.31 8.44
C VAL A 2 -12.94 -1.17 8.07
N LEU A 3 -13.21 -1.47 6.79
CA LEU A 3 -13.11 -2.81 6.22
C LEU A 3 -11.77 -2.93 5.49
N LEU A 4 -10.92 -3.86 5.90
CA LEU A 4 -9.64 -4.14 5.24
C LEU A 4 -9.72 -5.47 4.48
N THR A 5 -9.70 -5.41 3.15
CA THR A 5 -9.72 -6.60 2.29
C THR A 5 -8.76 -6.42 1.10
N ASP A 6 -8.80 -7.30 0.11
CA ASP A 6 -8.12 -7.08 -1.16
C ASP A 6 -8.87 -6.05 -2.05
N GLY A 7 -8.43 -5.91 -3.30
CA GLY A 7 -9.05 -5.04 -4.30
C GLY A 7 -10.28 -5.64 -4.99
N TYR A 8 -10.88 -6.73 -4.50
CA TYR A 8 -12.04 -7.34 -5.18
C TYR A 8 -13.27 -6.43 -5.09
N GLY A 9 -13.87 -6.15 -6.25
CA GLY A 9 -14.96 -5.17 -6.37
C GLY A 9 -16.22 -5.48 -5.54
N ALA A 10 -16.44 -6.74 -5.16
CA ALA A 10 -17.56 -7.09 -4.27
C ALA A 10 -17.42 -6.44 -2.88
N TYR A 11 -16.19 -6.35 -2.34
CA TYR A 11 -15.95 -5.72 -1.04
C TYR A 11 -16.13 -4.20 -1.10
N ALA A 12 -15.74 -3.57 -2.21
CA ALA A 12 -15.98 -2.16 -2.43
C ALA A 12 -17.49 -1.85 -2.43
N LYS A 13 -18.28 -2.62 -3.19
CA LYS A 13 -19.75 -2.49 -3.22
C LYS A 13 -20.36 -2.68 -1.83
N TYR A 14 -19.94 -3.71 -1.12
CA TYR A 14 -20.43 -4.00 0.24
C TYR A 14 -20.09 -2.87 1.23
N ALA A 15 -18.86 -2.35 1.19
CA ALA A 15 -18.44 -1.23 2.04
C ALA A 15 -19.27 0.02 1.77
N THR A 16 -19.52 0.35 0.50
CA THR A 16 -20.37 1.48 0.11
C THR A 16 -21.80 1.31 0.63
N GLN A 17 -22.40 0.13 0.47
CA GLN A 17 -23.76 -0.15 0.94
C GLN A 17 -23.93 0.03 2.46
N LEU A 18 -22.87 -0.24 3.23
CA LEU A 18 -22.88 -0.14 4.69
C LEU A 18 -22.24 1.15 5.24
N GLY A 19 -21.82 2.08 4.38
CA GLY A 19 -21.15 3.32 4.82
C GLY A 19 -19.80 3.08 5.52
N LEU A 20 -19.08 2.02 5.16
CA LEU A 20 -17.77 1.69 5.71
C LEU A 20 -16.65 2.30 4.86
N THR A 21 -15.56 2.71 5.51
CA THR A 21 -14.32 3.01 4.79
C THR A 21 -13.69 1.70 4.32
N HIS A 22 -13.50 1.53 3.02
CA HIS A 22 -12.78 0.38 2.47
C HIS A 22 -11.29 0.72 2.34
N ALA A 23 -10.44 -0.10 2.96
CA ALA A 23 -9.00 -0.07 2.78
C ALA A 23 -8.54 -1.34 2.06
N GLN A 24 -7.60 -1.20 1.14
CA GLN A 24 -7.00 -2.33 0.43
C GLN A 24 -5.72 -2.79 1.11
N CYS A 25 -5.52 -4.10 1.20
CA CYS A 25 -4.45 -4.71 1.98
C CYS A 25 -3.12 -4.77 1.22
N TRP A 26 -2.08 -4.19 1.82
CA TRP A 26 -0.71 -4.19 1.29
C TRP A 26 -0.12 -5.58 1.04
N VAL A 27 -0.51 -6.60 1.81
CA VAL A 27 -0.03 -7.98 1.60
C VAL A 27 -0.48 -8.52 0.24
N HIS A 28 -1.72 -8.24 -0.16
CA HIS A 28 -2.24 -8.65 -1.45
C HIS A 28 -1.54 -7.91 -2.59
N SER A 29 -1.36 -6.59 -2.45
CA SER A 29 -0.61 -5.79 -3.43
C SER A 29 0.84 -6.27 -3.57
N ARG A 30 1.53 -6.53 -2.46
CA ARG A 30 2.92 -7.02 -2.45
C ARG A 30 3.09 -8.32 -3.22
N ARG A 31 2.15 -9.27 -3.09
CA ARG A 31 2.20 -10.55 -3.81
C ARG A 31 2.25 -10.34 -5.32
N LYS A 32 1.45 -9.40 -5.84
CA LYS A 32 1.44 -9.08 -7.28
C LYS A 32 2.78 -8.53 -7.78
N PHE A 33 3.42 -7.64 -7.01
CA PHE A 33 4.76 -7.15 -7.36
C PHE A 33 5.84 -8.23 -7.23
N HIS A 34 5.70 -9.12 -6.25
CA HIS A 34 6.61 -10.27 -6.13
C HIS A 34 6.53 -11.17 -7.36
N ASP A 35 5.32 -11.50 -7.84
CA ASP A 35 5.12 -12.31 -9.04
C ASP A 35 5.66 -11.59 -10.30
N ALA A 36 5.51 -10.26 -10.36
CA ALA A 36 5.98 -9.44 -11.48
C ALA A 36 7.52 -9.41 -11.62
N ARG A 37 8.29 -9.86 -10.62
CA ARG A 37 9.76 -9.94 -10.70
C ARG A 37 10.26 -10.79 -11.87
N GLY A 38 9.47 -11.77 -12.31
CA GLY A 38 9.82 -12.61 -13.46
C GLY A 38 9.72 -11.90 -14.81
N VAL A 39 9.09 -10.72 -14.87
CA VAL A 39 8.85 -9.97 -16.10
C VAL A 39 9.53 -8.60 -16.05
N GLU A 40 9.37 -7.88 -14.94
CA GLU A 40 9.81 -6.49 -14.75
C GLU A 40 10.59 -6.37 -13.42
N PRO A 41 11.77 -7.00 -13.30
CA PRO A 41 12.47 -7.15 -12.03
C PRO A 41 12.81 -5.83 -11.35
N GLU A 42 13.28 -4.83 -12.09
CA GLU A 42 13.69 -3.54 -11.53
C GLU A 42 12.49 -2.77 -10.94
N ARG A 43 11.39 -2.65 -11.71
CA ARG A 43 10.18 -1.97 -11.26
C ARG A 43 9.50 -2.70 -10.11
N ALA A 44 9.46 -4.03 -10.17
CA ALA A 44 8.95 -4.86 -9.09
C ALA A 44 9.72 -4.63 -7.78
N GLU A 45 11.05 -4.56 -7.86
CA GLU A 45 11.87 -4.37 -6.66
C GLU A 45 11.70 -2.98 -6.04
N ILE A 46 11.51 -1.93 -6.85
CA ILE A 46 11.16 -0.58 -6.35
C ILE A 46 9.85 -0.64 -5.55
N ALA A 47 8.81 -1.25 -6.10
CA ALA A 47 7.52 -1.38 -5.42
C ALA A 47 7.63 -2.19 -4.11
N LEU A 48 8.36 -3.32 -4.14
CA LEU A 48 8.59 -4.16 -2.97
C LEU A 48 9.38 -3.43 -1.87
N ASN A 49 10.36 -2.63 -2.24
CA ASN A 49 11.15 -1.83 -1.30
C ASN A 49 10.31 -0.75 -0.61
N LEU A 50 9.44 -0.06 -1.35
CA LEU A 50 8.51 0.93 -0.79
C LEU A 50 7.51 0.27 0.16
N ILE A 51 6.92 -0.87 -0.22
CA ILE A 51 6.02 -1.62 0.66
C ILE A 51 6.77 -2.11 1.92
N GLY A 52 8.02 -2.57 1.77
CA GLY A 52 8.86 -3.00 2.89
C GLY A 52 9.15 -1.87 3.89
N GLN A 53 9.26 -0.62 3.44
CA GLN A 53 9.36 0.53 4.34
C GLN A 53 8.11 0.70 5.22
N ILE A 54 6.91 0.45 4.68
CA ILE A 54 5.67 0.50 5.47
C ILE A 54 5.70 -0.56 6.59
N TYR A 55 6.21 -1.76 6.30
CA TYR A 55 6.32 -2.82 7.31
C TYR A 55 7.33 -2.52 8.40
N ARG A 56 8.45 -1.86 8.06
CA ARG A 56 9.42 -1.37 9.06
C ARG A 56 8.78 -0.37 10.03
N VAL A 57 7.92 0.52 9.54
CA VAL A 57 7.18 1.43 10.43
C VAL A 57 6.24 0.66 11.37
N GLU A 58 5.62 -0.43 10.93
CA GLU A 58 4.81 -1.29 11.81
C GLU A 58 5.67 -2.09 12.80
N GLU A 59 6.90 -2.44 12.45
CA GLU A 59 7.89 -3.01 13.38
C GLU A 59 8.28 -1.99 14.46
N ASP A 60 8.57 -0.74 14.07
CA ASP A 60 8.89 0.35 15.01
C ASP A 60 7.73 0.60 15.99
N ILE A 61 6.50 0.63 15.49
CA ILE A 61 5.29 0.74 16.31
C ILE A 61 5.19 -0.41 17.32
N ARG A 62 5.48 -1.65 16.89
CA ARG A 62 5.46 -2.82 17.78
C ARG A 62 6.59 -2.74 18.81
N ALA A 63 7.80 -2.40 18.41
CA ALA A 63 8.94 -2.29 19.32
C ALA A 63 8.71 -1.21 20.39
N ALA A 64 8.15 -0.07 20.00
CA ALA A 64 7.81 1.04 20.89
C ALA A 64 6.47 0.85 21.64
N GLN A 65 5.76 -0.27 21.41
CA GLN A 65 4.46 -0.59 22.02
C GLN A 65 3.41 0.54 21.84
N LEU A 66 3.45 1.27 20.72
CA LEU A 66 2.55 2.39 20.48
C LEU A 66 1.12 1.88 20.25
N THR A 67 0.14 2.55 20.87
CA THR A 67 -1.27 2.20 20.75
C THR A 67 -2.14 3.43 20.46
N GLY A 68 -3.42 3.21 20.16
CA GLY A 68 -4.41 4.29 19.97
C GLY A 68 -3.94 5.43 19.06
N LYS A 69 -3.99 6.66 19.60
CA LYS A 69 -3.63 7.89 18.87
C LYS A 69 -2.13 7.98 18.57
N GLU A 70 -1.26 7.46 19.43
CA GLU A 70 0.19 7.51 19.22
C GLU A 70 0.60 6.66 18.03
N LYS A 71 0.03 5.45 17.94
CA LYS A 71 0.17 4.57 16.78
C LYS A 71 -0.33 5.25 15.49
N GLN A 72 -1.47 5.93 15.55
CA GLN A 72 -2.00 6.67 14.40
C GLN A 72 -1.07 7.81 13.98
N SER A 73 -0.62 8.64 14.93
CA SER A 73 0.29 9.74 14.68
C SER A 73 1.62 9.26 14.11
N HIS A 74 2.14 8.14 14.60
CA HIS A 74 3.37 7.54 14.08
C HIS A 74 3.19 7.10 12.61
N ARG A 75 2.09 6.44 12.27
CA ARG A 75 1.78 6.09 10.86
C ARG A 75 1.63 7.31 9.97
N LEU A 76 0.96 8.36 10.45
CA LEU A 76 0.80 9.60 9.69
C LEU A 76 2.13 10.32 9.47
N LYS A 77 3.07 10.23 10.40
CA LYS A 77 4.39 10.83 10.28
C LYS A 77 5.35 10.00 9.42
N HIS A 78 5.28 8.68 9.52
CA HIS A 78 6.31 7.79 8.97
C HIS A 78 5.82 6.90 7.81
N SER A 79 4.61 6.33 7.88
CA SER A 79 4.06 5.51 6.79
C SER A 79 3.48 6.35 5.66
N LYS A 80 2.78 7.45 5.98
CA LYS A 80 2.06 8.26 4.98
C LYS A 80 2.99 8.79 3.86
N PRO A 81 4.17 9.37 4.14
CA PRO A 81 5.06 9.83 3.07
C PRO A 81 5.55 8.70 2.15
N VAL A 82 5.74 7.49 2.70
CA VAL A 82 6.12 6.30 1.92
C VAL A 82 4.99 5.87 0.99
N VAL A 83 3.75 5.88 1.48
CA VAL A 83 2.57 5.57 0.68
C VAL A 83 2.37 6.61 -0.43
N GLU A 84 2.52 7.90 -0.12
CA GLU A 84 2.47 8.98 -1.12
C GLU A 84 3.55 8.81 -2.20
N SER A 85 4.79 8.50 -1.79
CA SER A 85 5.88 8.20 -2.71
C SER A 85 5.58 6.99 -3.61
N PHE A 86 4.95 5.95 -3.06
CA PHE A 86 4.53 4.78 -3.81
C PHE A 86 3.52 5.13 -4.90
N PHE A 87 2.47 5.89 -4.58
CA PHE A 87 1.47 6.26 -5.58
C PHE A 87 2.01 7.25 -6.60
N ALA A 88 2.84 8.23 -6.20
CA ALA A 88 3.51 9.12 -7.15
C ALA A 88 4.41 8.35 -8.14
N TRP A 89 5.11 7.33 -7.65
CA TRP A 89 5.92 6.45 -8.51
C TRP A 89 5.06 5.60 -9.45
N ILE A 90 3.91 5.09 -9.00
CA ILE A 90 2.97 4.36 -9.87
C ILE A 90 2.44 5.27 -10.99
N GLU A 91 2.04 6.49 -10.68
CA GLU A 91 1.59 7.47 -11.67
C GLU A 91 2.68 7.79 -12.71
N GLU A 92 3.93 7.92 -12.26
CA GLU A 92 5.11 8.07 -13.12
C GLU A 92 5.28 6.88 -14.08
N GLN A 93 5.06 5.65 -13.61
CA GLN A 93 5.14 4.46 -14.46
C GLN A 93 4.06 4.47 -15.55
N PHE A 94 2.83 4.85 -15.20
CA PHE A 94 1.73 4.97 -16.17
C PHE A 94 2.03 6.03 -17.23
N ARG A 95 2.48 7.23 -16.83
CA ARG A 95 2.87 8.29 -17.78
C ARG A 95 3.99 7.85 -18.74
N LYS A 96 4.93 7.02 -18.28
CA LYS A 96 6.01 6.49 -19.13
C LYS A 96 5.54 5.41 -20.09
N GLN A 97 4.43 4.74 -19.77
CA GLN A 97 3.82 3.71 -20.62
C GLN A 97 2.87 4.30 -21.68
N ASP A 98 2.56 5.60 -21.64
CA ASP A 98 1.79 6.32 -22.69
C ASP A 98 2.48 6.35 -24.07
N PHE A 99 3.66 5.73 -24.22
CA PHE A 99 4.38 5.55 -25.48
C PHE A 99 4.44 4.08 -25.93
N LEU A 100 3.28 3.43 -26.06
CA LEU A 100 3.17 2.30 -26.98
C LEU A 100 2.21 2.70 -28.11
N PRO A 101 2.62 2.58 -29.39
CA PRO A 101 1.73 2.82 -30.53
C PRO A 101 0.52 1.88 -30.54
#